data_AF-A0A5B8YP08-F1
#
_entry.id   AF-A0A5B8YP08-F1
#
_cell.length_a   1.000
_cell.length_b   1.000
_cell.length_c   1.000
_cell.angle_alpha   90.00
_cell.angle_beta   90.00
_cell.angle_gamma   90.00
#
_symmetry.space_group_name_H-M   'P 1'
#
loop_
_entity.id
_entity.type
_entity.pdbx_description
1 polymer ?
#
loop_
_entity_poly.entity_id
_entity_poly.type
_entity_poly.pdbx_seq_one_letter_code
_entity_poly.pdbx_strand_id
1 'polypeptide(L)'
;MKSISLLTTLFLYFFTATCNNQTTKTSMETPNKIEVEGKIEAIGMTSWQYGTHTLTNDDTFYALRSEKIDLQQYEGKTVKVTATKVEGYPVDGGPEFLEVYSIKE
;
A
#
# COMPACT_ATOMS: atom_id res chain seq x y z
N MET A 1 -32.69 -43.67 35.38
CA MET A 1 -32.57 -42.20 35.33
C MET A 1 -31.09 -41.87 35.21
N LYS A 2 -30.78 -41.09 34.17
CA LYS A 2 -29.56 -40.33 33.83
C LYS A 2 -28.27 -40.57 34.63
N SER A 3 -27.23 -40.98 33.92
CA SER A 3 -25.89 -40.38 34.06
C SER A 3 -25.14 -40.49 32.74
N ILE A 4 -25.10 -39.37 32.02
CA ILE A 4 -24.15 -39.08 30.94
C ILE A 4 -22.96 -38.38 31.59
N SER A 5 -21.74 -38.81 31.27
CA SER A 5 -20.53 -37.98 31.29
C SER A 5 -19.46 -38.73 30.48
N LEU A 6 -19.28 -38.46 29.18
CA LEU A 6 -18.34 -37.47 28.61
C LEU A 6 -16.91 -37.64 29.11
N LEU A 7 -16.05 -38.25 28.27
CA LEU A 7 -14.65 -37.91 27.93
C LEU A 7 -14.11 -39.04 27.02
N THR A 8 -14.07 -38.86 25.68
CA THR A 8 -12.86 -38.51 24.89
C THR A 8 -11.68 -39.44 25.19
N THR A 9 -11.15 -40.26 24.29
CA THR A 9 -10.56 -39.95 22.97
C THR A 9 -10.09 -41.27 22.35
N LEU A 10 -9.98 -41.34 21.02
CA LEU A 10 -8.74 -41.67 20.28
C LEU A 10 -9.12 -42.21 18.90
N PHE A 11 -9.33 -41.31 17.94
CA PHE A 11 -9.38 -41.69 16.53
C PHE A 11 -8.57 -40.71 15.69
N LEU A 12 -7.60 -41.31 15.00
CA LEU A 12 -6.99 -40.94 13.73
C LEU A 12 -6.04 -39.73 13.64
N TYR A 13 -4.76 -40.11 13.52
CA TYR A 13 -3.88 -39.80 12.40
C TYR A 13 -4.03 -38.42 11.76
N PHE A 14 -3.04 -37.56 12.01
CA PHE A 14 -2.60 -36.60 11.01
C PHE A 14 -1.19 -36.96 10.55
N PHE A 15 -1.09 -37.07 9.24
CA PHE A 15 0.07 -37.44 8.45
C PHE A 15 1.26 -36.53 8.76
N THR A 16 2.42 -37.13 8.96
CA THR A 16 3.70 -36.41 8.94
C THR A 16 3.94 -35.89 7.53
N ALA A 17 3.69 -34.60 7.31
CA ALA A 17 4.08 -33.92 6.09
C ALA A 17 5.61 -33.82 6.03
N THR A 18 6.17 -34.29 4.93
CA THR A 18 7.56 -34.08 4.51
C THR A 18 7.93 -32.59 4.59
N CYS A 19 9.01 -32.26 5.30
CA CYS A 19 9.63 -30.94 5.19
C CYS A 19 10.28 -30.84 3.80
N ASN A 20 9.54 -30.29 2.84
CA ASN A 20 10.16 -29.69 1.67
C ASN A 20 11.00 -28.51 2.18
N ASN A 21 12.32 -28.52 1.94
CA ASN A 21 13.16 -27.34 2.11
C ASN A 21 12.79 -26.33 1.03
N GLN A 22 11.62 -25.70 1.18
CA GLN A 22 11.36 -24.46 0.51
C GLN A 22 12.15 -23.42 1.28
N THR A 23 13.32 -23.10 0.76
CA THR A 23 13.92 -21.78 0.89
C THR A 23 12.87 -20.79 0.38
N THR A 24 11.89 -20.47 1.22
CA THR A 24 11.16 -19.24 1.13
C THR A 24 12.24 -18.20 1.34
N LYS A 25 12.71 -17.64 0.24
CA LYS A 25 13.19 -16.28 0.27
C LYS A 25 12.04 -15.51 0.91
N THR A 26 12.13 -15.28 2.22
CA THR A 26 11.47 -14.15 2.86
C THR A 26 12.08 -12.95 2.17
N SER A 27 11.59 -12.66 0.97
CA SER A 27 11.56 -11.32 0.45
C SER A 27 10.85 -10.58 1.55
N MET A 28 11.61 -9.78 2.30
CA MET A 28 11.02 -8.75 3.12
C MET A 28 9.96 -8.10 2.22
N GLU A 29 8.70 -8.24 2.62
CA GLU A 29 7.55 -7.67 1.93
C GLU A 29 7.92 -6.21 1.68
N THR A 30 8.32 -5.91 0.45
CA THR A 30 8.62 -4.54 0.08
C THR A 30 7.23 -3.92 0.03
N PRO A 31 6.92 -2.92 0.88
CA PRO A 31 5.60 -2.30 0.87
C PRO A 31 5.29 -1.94 -0.59
N ASN A 32 4.10 -2.34 -1.06
CA ASN A 32 3.70 -2.39 -2.47
C ASN A 32 4.10 -1.11 -3.22
N LYS A 33 5.31 -1.13 -3.79
CA LYS A 33 5.99 0.04 -4.31
C LYS A 33 5.52 0.24 -5.74
N ILE A 34 4.97 1.40 -6.01
CA ILE A 34 4.48 1.77 -7.33
C ILE A 34 5.41 2.80 -7.96
N GLU A 35 5.52 2.74 -9.28
CA GLU A 35 6.15 3.77 -10.08
C GLU A 35 5.11 4.36 -11.03
N VAL A 36 4.94 5.67 -11.00
CA VAL A 36 3.97 6.39 -11.83
C VAL A 36 4.60 7.65 -12.38
N GLU A 37 4.36 7.93 -13.65
CA GLU A 37 4.77 9.16 -14.30
C GLU A 37 3.59 10.13 -14.39
N GLY A 38 3.83 11.40 -14.08
CA GLY A 38 2.81 12.43 -14.21
C GLY A 38 3.35 13.80 -13.81
N LYS A 39 2.52 14.82 -14.04
CA LYS A 39 2.81 16.19 -13.67
C LYS A 39 2.49 16.40 -12.19
N ILE A 40 3.44 16.96 -11.44
CA ILE A 40 3.22 17.37 -10.05
C ILE A 40 2.62 18.78 -10.02
N GLU A 41 1.55 18.97 -9.25
CA GLU A 41 0.92 20.27 -9.00
C GLU A 41 0.60 20.45 -7.52
N ALA A 42 0.61 21.69 -7.01
CA ALA A 42 0.17 21.97 -5.65
C ALA A 42 -1.33 21.67 -5.50
N ILE A 43 -1.74 21.13 -4.35
CA ILE A 43 -3.15 20.84 -4.10
C ILE A 43 -3.95 22.14 -3.98
N GLY A 44 -5.06 22.22 -4.73
CA GLY A 44 -6.01 23.33 -4.66
C GLY A 44 -7.08 23.13 -3.58
N MET A 45 -8.23 23.78 -3.75
CA MET A 45 -9.40 23.50 -2.92
C MET A 45 -9.97 22.12 -3.25
N THR A 46 -9.98 21.21 -2.28
CA THR A 46 -10.45 19.83 -2.43
C THR A 46 -11.52 19.48 -1.39
N SER A 47 -12.42 18.55 -1.71
CA SER A 47 -13.40 18.02 -0.74
C SER A 47 -12.76 17.03 0.25
N TRP A 48 -11.63 16.42 -0.14
CA TRP A 48 -10.81 15.57 0.71
C TRP A 48 -9.70 16.36 1.40
N GLN A 49 -9.32 15.97 2.63
CA GLN A 49 -8.41 16.75 3.49
C GLN A 49 -7.03 16.07 3.66
N TYR A 50 -6.49 15.48 2.59
CA TYR A 50 -5.19 14.81 2.62
C TYR A 50 -4.38 15.06 1.36
N GLY A 51 -3.07 14.89 1.52
CA GLY A 51 -2.08 15.26 0.51
C GLY A 51 -1.74 16.74 0.53
N THR A 52 -0.65 17.07 -0.14
CA THR A 52 -0.15 18.44 -0.32
C THR A 52 -0.02 18.79 -1.79
N HIS A 53 0.12 17.78 -2.65
CA HIS A 53 0.30 17.91 -4.07
C HIS A 53 -0.53 16.84 -4.77
N THR A 54 -0.68 16.98 -6.07
CA THR A 54 -1.27 15.96 -6.94
C THR A 54 -0.25 15.49 -7.96
N LEU A 55 -0.42 14.24 -8.41
CA LEU A 55 0.24 13.75 -9.62
C LEU A 55 -0.84 13.38 -10.63
N THR A 56 -0.73 13.95 -11.82
CA THR A 56 -1.76 13.84 -12.84
C THR A 56 -1.15 13.50 -14.19
N ASN A 57 -1.76 12.54 -14.89
CA ASN A 57 -1.58 12.29 -16.31
C ASN A 57 -2.97 12.01 -16.93
N ASP A 58 -3.02 11.58 -18.18
CA ASP A 58 -4.28 11.39 -18.90
C ASP A 58 -5.23 10.37 -18.24
N ASP A 59 -4.68 9.38 -17.52
CA ASP A 59 -5.43 8.24 -16.98
C ASP A 59 -5.50 8.21 -15.45
N THR A 60 -4.66 9.00 -14.78
CA THR A 60 -4.46 8.88 -13.33
C THR A 60 -4.42 10.23 -12.63
N PHE A 61 -5.00 10.22 -11.43
CA PHE A 61 -5.03 11.35 -10.53
C PHE A 61 -4.77 10.85 -9.11
N TYR A 62 -3.64 11.25 -8.54
CA TYR A 62 -3.18 10.84 -7.21
C TYR A 62 -3.03 12.04 -6.30
N ALA A 63 -3.37 11.90 -5.02
CA ALA A 63 -2.88 12.81 -3.99
C ALA A 63 -1.50 12.34 -3.52
N LEU A 64 -0.60 13.28 -3.29
CA LEU A 64 0.76 13.03 -2.86
C LEU A 64 1.07 13.70 -1.52
N ARG A 65 1.90 13.04 -0.72
CA ARG A 65 2.74 13.69 0.28
C ARG A 65 4.13 13.06 0.26
N SER A 66 5.08 13.73 0.88
CA SER A 66 6.38 13.14 1.21
C SER A 66 6.88 13.73 2.51
N GLU A 67 7.40 12.87 3.39
CA GLU A 67 8.16 13.32 4.56
C GLU A 67 9.63 13.64 4.25
N LYS A 68 10.14 13.20 3.08
CA LYS A 68 11.58 13.22 2.75
C LYS A 68 11.92 14.14 1.58
N ILE A 69 10.95 14.46 0.73
CA ILE A 69 11.14 15.20 -0.50
C ILE A 69 10.26 16.44 -0.48
N ASP A 70 10.87 17.58 -0.75
CA ASP A 70 10.13 18.81 -0.97
C ASP A 70 9.46 18.79 -2.35
N LEU A 71 8.18 18.41 -2.37
CA LEU A 71 7.41 18.27 -3.61
C LEU A 71 7.20 19.61 -4.34
N GLN A 72 7.33 20.75 -3.64
CA GLN A 72 7.21 22.07 -4.24
C GLN A 72 8.27 22.30 -5.34
N GLN A 73 9.45 21.71 -5.21
CA GLN A 73 10.55 21.83 -6.18
C GLN A 73 10.25 21.17 -7.54
N TYR A 74 9.17 20.39 -7.59
CA TYR A 74 8.73 19.65 -8.76
C TYR A 74 7.37 20.13 -9.29
N GLU A 75 6.79 21.17 -8.69
CA GLU A 75 5.57 21.79 -9.21
C GLU A 75 5.74 22.20 -10.69
N GLY A 76 4.77 21.82 -11.51
CA GLY A 76 4.77 22.08 -12.95
C GLY A 76 5.58 21.10 -13.79
N LYS A 77 6.36 20.20 -13.17
CA LYS A 77 7.20 19.23 -13.89
C LYS A 77 6.51 17.88 -14.06
N THR A 78 6.69 17.27 -15.23
CA THR A 78 6.39 15.85 -15.45
C THR A 78 7.56 15.02 -14.97
N VAL A 79 7.32 14.13 -14.02
CA VAL A 79 8.35 13.32 -13.39
C VAL A 79 7.86 11.89 -13.15
N LYS A 80 8.79 10.96 -13.01
CA LYS A 80 8.51 9.60 -12.54
C LYS A 80 8.68 9.53 -11.02
N VAL A 81 7.60 9.22 -10.33
CA VAL A 81 7.54 9.10 -8.87
C VAL A 81 7.59 7.63 -8.47
N THR A 82 8.36 7.32 -7.43
CA THR A 82 8.28 6.04 -6.74
C THR A 82 7.67 6.24 -5.35
N ALA A 83 6.58 5.52 -5.07
CA ALA A 83 5.77 5.72 -3.88
C ALA A 83 5.14 4.42 -3.35
N THR A 84 4.48 4.48 -2.20
CA THR A 84 3.55 3.44 -1.74
C THR A 84 2.18 4.05 -1.45
N LYS A 85 1.13 3.26 -1.63
CA LYS A 85 -0.22 3.65 -1.21
C LYS A 85 -0.27 3.79 0.31
N VAL A 86 -0.90 4.86 0.80
CA VAL A 86 -1.17 5.04 2.23
C VAL A 86 -2.41 4.23 2.58
N GLU A 87 -2.27 3.27 3.49
CA GLU A 87 -3.39 2.44 3.94
C GLU A 87 -4.51 3.28 4.55
N GLY A 88 -5.76 2.84 4.34
CA GLY A 88 -6.96 3.54 4.82
C GLY A 88 -7.43 4.69 3.93
N TYR A 89 -6.76 4.96 2.80
CA TYR A 89 -7.18 5.93 1.79
C TYR A 89 -7.55 5.25 0.47
N PRO A 90 -8.43 5.85 -0.36
CA PRO A 90 -9.04 7.17 -0.18
C PRO A 90 -10.11 7.23 0.92
N VAL A 91 -10.32 8.44 1.46
CA VAL A 91 -11.46 8.81 2.31
C VAL A 91 -12.21 9.98 1.67
N ASP A 92 -13.47 10.20 2.04
CA ASP A 92 -14.29 11.34 1.60
C ASP A 92 -14.34 11.53 0.06
N GLY A 93 -14.24 10.43 -0.68
CA GLY A 93 -14.29 10.43 -2.15
C GLY A 93 -13.06 11.01 -2.86
N GLY A 94 -11.94 11.20 -2.15
CA GLY A 94 -10.69 11.66 -2.75
C GLY A 94 -9.97 10.60 -3.61
N PRO A 95 -8.84 10.98 -4.24
CA PRO A 95 -8.02 10.06 -5.03
C PRO A 95 -7.18 9.12 -4.17
N GLU A 96 -6.59 8.10 -4.79
CA GLU A 96 -5.57 7.28 -4.12
C GLU A 96 -4.44 8.17 -3.56
N PHE A 97 -4.00 7.85 -2.35
CA PHE A 97 -3.02 8.64 -1.62
C PHE A 97 -1.66 7.96 -1.60
N LEU A 98 -0.62 8.68 -2.02
CA LEU A 98 0.73 8.15 -2.18
C LEU A 98 1.73 8.84 -1.25
N GLU A 99 2.52 8.03 -0.54
CA GLU A 99 3.74 8.47 0.15
C GLU A 99 4.92 8.37 -0.81
N VAL A 100 5.50 9.51 -1.17
CA VAL A 100 6.55 9.61 -2.18
C VAL A 100 7.93 9.45 -1.55
N TYR A 101 8.75 8.56 -2.11
CA TYR A 101 10.11 8.26 -1.62
C TYR A 101 11.23 8.61 -2.61
N SER A 102 10.91 8.77 -3.89
CA SER A 102 11.90 9.09 -4.93
C SER A 102 11.22 9.78 -6.11
N ILE A 103 11.94 10.70 -6.73
CA ILE A 103 11.53 11.39 -7.96
C ILE A 103 12.66 11.28 -8.98
N LYS A 104 12.29 11.01 -10.23
CA LYS A 104 13.19 11.02 -11.39
C LYS A 104 12.62 11.95 -12.46
N GLU A 105 13.42 12.93 -12.87
CA GLU A 105 13.14 13.86 -13.97
C GLU A 105 13.54 13.26 -15.33
#